data_AF-A0A5C7I9V0-F1
#
_entry.id   AF-A0A5C7I9V0-F1
#
_cell.length_a   1.000
_cell.length_b   1.000
_cell.length_c   1.000
_cell.angle_alpha   90.00
_cell.angle_beta   90.00
_cell.angle_gamma   90.00
#
_symmetry.space_group_name_H-M   'P 1'
#
loop_
_entity.id
_entity.type
_entity.pdbx_description
1 polymer ?
#
loop_
_entity_poly.entity_id
_entity_poly.type
_entity_poly.pdbx_seq_one_letter_code
_entity_poly.pdbx_strand_id
1 'polypeptide(L)'
;MTSEPNSNTVPNAVGYSSSAASNANLGFVFSGGVYRLKEHVANIQGNVAPCRMATNDNQLRCRQAIVDTKNKKKNKKKEEEVLRAEVNIGDEEELEEIEGLGPRKNPKILGPLDRFASPINPDSSIFGKNMQQRTLNDTIIKERTHATQKYMAKWVYQAGIPFNAIDNDSFLQMVEAIG
;
A
#
# COMPACT_ATOMS: atom_id res chain seq x y z
N MET A 1 26.48 -36.76 46.86
CA MET A 1 26.90 -37.18 45.50
C MET A 1 25.68 -37.75 44.80
N THR A 2 25.49 -37.35 43.54
CA THR A 2 24.53 -37.84 42.52
C THR A 2 23.03 -37.66 42.83
N SER A 3 22.34 -36.61 42.37
CA SER A 3 21.92 -36.21 41.00
C SER A 3 20.60 -36.86 40.55
N GLU A 4 19.53 -36.06 40.57
CA GLU A 4 18.25 -36.31 39.87
C GLU A 4 18.43 -36.07 38.35
N PRO A 5 17.83 -36.87 37.47
CA PRO A 5 17.72 -36.53 36.06
C PRO A 5 16.43 -35.73 35.79
N ASN A 6 16.62 -34.48 35.40
CA ASN A 6 15.61 -33.53 34.95
C ASN A 6 15.22 -33.85 33.50
N SER A 7 14.01 -34.33 33.24
CA SER A 7 13.51 -34.60 31.88
C SER A 7 12.87 -33.35 31.26
N ASN A 8 13.71 -32.40 30.86
CA ASN A 8 13.33 -31.34 29.91
C ASN A 8 13.89 -31.72 28.53
N THR A 9 13.04 -32.22 27.64
CA THR A 9 13.39 -32.38 26.23
C THR A 9 12.48 -31.47 25.41
N VAL A 10 13.04 -30.32 25.05
CA VAL A 10 12.58 -29.48 23.95
C VAL A 10 13.03 -30.15 22.65
N PRO A 11 12.15 -30.51 21.70
CA PRO A 11 12.61 -30.78 20.35
C PRO A 11 12.72 -29.44 19.60
N ASN A 12 13.94 -28.92 19.61
CA ASN A 12 14.42 -28.00 18.61
C ASN A 12 14.55 -28.79 17.29
N ALA A 13 13.68 -28.53 16.31
CA ALA A 13 13.74 -29.15 14.99
C ALA A 13 13.83 -28.07 13.91
N VAL A 14 15.07 -27.66 13.68
CA VAL A 14 15.73 -27.43 12.38
C VAL A 14 14.81 -27.61 11.17
N GLY A 15 14.70 -26.56 10.35
CA GLY A 15 14.18 -26.71 9.00
C GLY A 15 13.69 -25.45 8.33
N TYR A 16 14.53 -24.40 8.23
CA TYR A 16 14.40 -23.51 7.08
C TYR A 16 14.76 -24.34 5.85
N SER A 17 13.77 -25.04 5.28
CA SER A 17 13.89 -25.57 3.94
C SER A 17 13.93 -24.36 3.01
N SER A 18 15.13 -23.85 2.78
CA SER A 18 15.49 -23.26 1.50
C SER A 18 15.23 -24.33 0.46
N SER A 19 13.97 -24.50 0.07
CA SER A 19 13.60 -25.36 -1.04
C SER A 19 14.21 -24.67 -2.25
N ALA A 20 15.36 -25.21 -2.67
CA ALA A 20 16.03 -24.88 -3.89
C ALA A 20 14.96 -24.63 -4.96
N ALA A 21 14.94 -23.41 -5.51
CA ALA A 21 14.22 -23.16 -6.73
C ALA A 21 14.80 -24.15 -7.73
N SER A 22 14.09 -25.26 -7.97
CA SER A 22 14.39 -26.15 -9.05
C SER A 22 14.26 -25.29 -10.30
N ASN A 23 15.41 -24.90 -10.84
CA ASN A 23 15.50 -24.21 -12.12
C ASN A 23 14.94 -25.19 -13.15
N ALA A 24 13.63 -25.13 -13.36
CA ALA A 24 12.98 -25.68 -14.52
C ALA A 24 13.56 -24.89 -15.69
N ASN A 25 14.63 -25.46 -16.26
CA ASN A 25 15.36 -24.93 -17.39
C ASN A 25 14.49 -25.11 -18.65
N LEU A 26 13.36 -24.40 -18.70
CA LEU A 26 12.77 -24.01 -19.96
C LEU A 26 13.69 -22.92 -20.49
N GLY A 27 14.28 -23.10 -21.68
CA GLY A 27 15.13 -22.13 -22.36
C GLY A 27 14.42 -20.83 -22.78
N PHE A 28 13.47 -20.36 -21.96
CA PHE A 28 12.70 -19.15 -22.14
C PHE A 28 13.20 -18.12 -21.12
N VAL A 29 13.87 -17.09 -21.63
CA VAL A 29 14.32 -15.96 -20.81
C VAL A 29 13.13 -15.06 -20.53
N PHE A 30 12.69 -15.02 -19.28
CA PHE A 30 11.69 -14.04 -18.84
C PHE A 30 12.35 -12.68 -18.60
N SER A 31 11.98 -11.68 -19.40
CA SER A 31 12.28 -10.26 -19.13
C SER A 31 11.40 -9.65 -18.03
N GLY A 32 10.56 -10.46 -17.40
CA GLY A 32 9.68 -10.09 -16.31
C GLY A 32 10.11 -10.79 -15.03
N GLY A 33 10.34 -10.03 -13.95
CA GLY A 33 10.74 -10.58 -12.66
C GLY A 33 9.83 -11.69 -12.13
N VAL A 34 10.17 -12.24 -10.96
CA VAL A 34 9.57 -13.46 -10.37
C VAL A 34 8.04 -13.55 -10.45
N TYR A 35 7.33 -12.43 -10.37
CA TYR A 35 5.88 -12.38 -10.55
C TYR A 35 5.40 -12.93 -11.92
N ARG A 36 6.04 -12.52 -13.02
CA ARG A 36 5.70 -12.99 -14.38
C ARG A 36 6.06 -14.46 -14.59
N LEU A 37 7.16 -14.91 -13.99
CA LEU A 37 7.52 -16.34 -13.97
C LEU A 37 6.43 -17.17 -13.27
N LYS A 38 5.92 -16.67 -12.14
CA LYS A 38 4.86 -17.35 -11.38
C LYS A 38 3.55 -17.40 -12.16
N GLU A 39 3.19 -16.35 -12.89
CA GLU A 39 2.01 -16.34 -13.78
C GLU A 39 2.14 -17.36 -14.93
N HIS A 40 3.34 -17.48 -15.51
CA HIS A 40 3.63 -18.46 -16.57
C HIS A 40 3.46 -19.90 -16.08
N VAL A 41 4.08 -20.24 -14.95
CA VAL A 41 4.01 -21.59 -14.35
C VAL A 41 2.61 -21.88 -13.82
N ALA A 42 1.91 -20.89 -13.26
CA ALA A 42 0.55 -21.02 -12.75
C ALA A 42 -0.52 -21.22 -13.84
N ASN A 43 -0.16 -21.13 -15.12
CA ASN A 43 -1.10 -21.15 -16.25
C ASN A 43 -2.21 -20.07 -16.07
N ILE A 44 -1.81 -18.86 -15.67
CA ILE A 44 -2.70 -17.70 -15.59
C ILE A 44 -2.56 -16.93 -16.90
N GLN A 45 -3.64 -16.90 -17.67
CA GLN A 45 -3.66 -16.24 -18.98
C GLN A 45 -3.73 -14.70 -18.83
N GLY A 46 -3.06 -13.98 -19.74
CA GLY A 46 -3.03 -12.51 -19.75
C GLY A 46 -1.62 -11.97 -20.02
N ASN A 47 -0.88 -11.66 -18.96
CA ASN A 47 0.42 -10.96 -19.02
C ASN A 47 1.57 -11.77 -19.64
N VAL A 48 1.45 -13.11 -19.62
CA VAL A 48 2.47 -14.05 -20.09
C VAL A 48 1.80 -15.29 -20.69
N ALA A 49 2.46 -15.90 -21.68
CA ALA A 49 2.03 -17.20 -22.19
C ALA A 49 2.18 -18.26 -21.09
N PRO A 50 1.32 -19.28 -21.03
CA PRO A 50 1.41 -20.33 -20.01
C PRO A 50 2.51 -21.35 -20.31
N CYS A 51 3.02 -21.98 -19.26
CA CYS A 51 4.00 -23.05 -19.36
C CYS A 51 3.36 -24.34 -19.85
N ARG A 52 3.77 -24.83 -21.02
CA ARG A 52 3.30 -26.11 -21.57
C ARG A 52 3.82 -27.33 -20.81
N MET A 53 4.91 -27.15 -20.05
CA MET A 53 5.62 -28.22 -19.34
C MET A 53 5.33 -28.22 -17.83
N ALA A 54 4.56 -27.26 -17.31
CA ALA A 54 4.30 -27.19 -15.88
C ALA A 54 3.37 -28.32 -15.44
N THR A 55 3.81 -29.10 -14.46
CA THR A 55 2.99 -30.10 -13.78
C THR A 55 1.84 -29.45 -13.01
N ASN A 56 0.75 -30.19 -12.75
CA ASN A 56 -0.38 -29.70 -11.96
C ASN A 56 0.04 -29.22 -10.56
N ASP A 57 0.98 -29.91 -9.92
CA ASP A 57 1.52 -29.50 -8.61
C ASP A 57 2.23 -28.14 -8.69
N ASN A 58 3.10 -27.94 -9.70
CA ASN A 58 3.78 -26.67 -9.90
C ASN A 58 2.78 -25.53 -10.21
N GLN A 59 1.75 -25.81 -11.01
CA GLN A 59 0.68 -24.84 -11.29
C GLN A 59 -0.04 -24.43 -10.01
N LEU A 60 -0.43 -25.39 -9.16
CA LEU A 60 -1.14 -25.14 -7.90
C LEU A 60 -0.27 -24.34 -6.92
N ARG A 61 1.00 -24.71 -6.73
CA ARG A 61 1.93 -23.99 -5.85
C ARG A 61 2.11 -22.53 -6.29
N CYS A 62 2.28 -22.29 -7.59
CA CYS A 62 2.43 -20.95 -8.13
C CYS A 62 1.13 -20.13 -8.00
N ARG A 63 -0.05 -20.73 -8.26
CA ARG A 63 -1.35 -20.08 -8.05
C ARG A 63 -1.55 -19.69 -6.59
N GLN A 64 -1.36 -20.64 -5.68
CA GLN A 64 -1.56 -20.43 -4.25
C GLN A 64 -0.68 -19.27 -3.76
N ALA A 65 0.59 -19.30 -4.09
CA ALA A 65 1.48 -18.26 -3.59
C ALA A 65 1.23 -16.88 -4.24
N ILE A 66 0.57 -16.78 -5.42
CA ILE A 66 0.08 -15.49 -5.95
C ILE A 66 -1.12 -15.01 -5.11
N VAL A 67 -2.06 -15.92 -4.84
CA VAL A 67 -3.26 -15.64 -4.03
C VAL A 67 -2.88 -15.23 -2.61
N ASP A 68 -1.96 -15.94 -1.95
CA ASP A 68 -1.50 -15.63 -0.60
C ASP A 68 -0.89 -14.24 -0.51
N THR A 69 -0.09 -13.85 -1.50
CA THR A 69 0.50 -12.50 -1.55
C THR A 69 -0.57 -11.43 -1.70
N LYS A 70 -1.59 -11.68 -2.55
CA LYS A 70 -2.73 -10.77 -2.74
C LYS A 70 -3.59 -10.69 -1.48
N ASN A 71 -3.88 -11.82 -0.85
CA ASN A 71 -4.68 -11.91 0.37
C ASN A 71 -3.96 -11.26 1.56
N LYS A 72 -2.66 -11.47 1.73
CA LYS A 72 -1.86 -10.80 2.77
C LYS A 72 -1.91 -9.28 2.62
N LYS A 73 -1.76 -8.77 1.40
CA LYS A 73 -1.88 -7.32 1.13
C LYS A 73 -3.30 -6.81 1.40
N LYS A 74 -4.34 -7.58 1.03
CA LYS A 74 -5.74 -7.23 1.26
C LYS A 74 -6.10 -7.23 2.74
N ASN A 75 -5.65 -8.23 3.50
CA ASN A 75 -5.90 -8.35 4.93
C ASN A 75 -5.21 -7.23 5.68
N LYS A 76 -3.93 -6.94 5.40
CA LYS A 76 -3.25 -5.78 6.00
C LYS A 76 -4.00 -4.47 5.74
N LYS A 77 -4.50 -4.26 4.52
CA LYS A 77 -5.29 -3.06 4.19
C LYS A 77 -6.60 -3.01 4.99
N LYS A 78 -7.29 -4.14 5.13
CA LYS A 78 -8.53 -4.21 5.91
C LYS A 78 -8.29 -3.97 7.39
N GLU A 79 -7.22 -4.53 7.95
CA GLU A 79 -6.81 -4.31 9.34
C GLU A 79 -6.54 -2.82 9.58
N GLU A 80 -5.77 -2.18 8.69
CA GLU A 80 -5.54 -0.73 8.76
C GLU A 80 -6.86 0.07 8.64
N GLU A 81 -7.76 -0.32 7.74
CA GLU A 81 -9.08 0.33 7.57
C GLU A 81 -9.98 0.20 8.80
N VAL A 82 -9.93 -0.94 9.50
CA VAL A 82 -10.62 -1.15 10.78
C VAL A 82 -10.05 -0.23 11.86
N LEU A 83 -8.71 -0.11 11.95
CA LEU A 83 -8.06 0.79 12.90
C LEU A 83 -8.42 2.26 12.65
N ARG A 84 -8.48 2.69 11.40
CA ARG A 84 -8.92 4.04 11.03
C ARG A 84 -10.36 4.31 11.44
N ALA A 85 -11.25 3.35 11.21
CA ALA A 85 -12.66 3.47 11.57
C ALA A 85 -12.91 3.55 13.10
N GLU A 86 -11.98 3.04 13.91
CA GLU A 86 -12.05 3.12 15.37
C GLU A 86 -11.69 4.52 15.91
N VAL A 87 -10.96 5.33 15.15
CA VAL A 87 -10.61 6.71 15.51
C VAL A 87 -11.77 7.64 15.19
N ASN A 88 -12.73 7.74 16.11
CA ASN A 88 -13.80 8.73 16.05
C ASN A 88 -13.41 9.99 16.85
N ILE A 89 -12.77 10.95 16.19
CA ILE A 89 -12.64 12.29 16.75
C ILE A 89 -14.02 12.92 16.58
N GLY A 90 -14.77 13.02 17.68
CA GLY A 90 -16.13 13.54 17.65
C GLY A 90 -16.22 14.88 16.90
N ASP A 91 -17.20 14.99 16.01
CA ASP A 91 -17.57 16.21 15.32
C ASP A 91 -18.21 17.20 16.32
N GLU A 92 -17.41 17.87 17.13
CA GLU A 92 -17.83 18.97 18.01
C GLU A 92 -16.55 19.75 18.35
N GLU A 93 -16.28 20.97 17.89
CA GLU A 93 -17.11 22.16 17.82
C GLU A 93 -16.42 23.12 16.83
N GLU A 94 -17.21 23.81 16.02
CA GLU A 94 -16.90 25.08 15.33
C GLU A 94 -15.43 25.35 14.96
N LEU A 95 -15.12 25.13 13.68
CA LEU A 95 -13.92 25.59 13.00
C LEU A 95 -13.76 27.11 13.20
N GLU A 96 -13.06 27.53 14.26
CA GLU A 96 -12.49 28.88 14.31
C GLU A 96 -11.54 29.00 13.12
N GLU A 97 -12.03 29.80 12.18
CA GLU A 97 -11.46 30.20 10.91
C GLU A 97 -9.99 30.62 11.11
N ILE A 98 -9.05 29.71 10.84
CA ILE A 98 -7.65 30.08 10.66
C ILE A 98 -7.58 31.01 9.43
N GLU A 99 -7.42 32.29 9.72
CA GLU A 99 -7.18 33.39 8.78
C GLU A 99 -6.15 32.96 7.70
N GLY A 100 -6.64 32.75 6.48
CA GLY A 100 -5.77 32.37 5.37
C GLY A 100 -6.40 32.37 3.98
N LEU A 101 -7.73 32.27 3.83
CA LEU A 101 -8.40 32.33 2.51
C LEU A 101 -9.80 32.96 2.65
N GLY A 102 -9.86 34.29 2.51
CA GLY A 102 -11.01 35.12 2.89
C GLY A 102 -12.30 34.99 2.05
N PRO A 103 -13.38 35.69 2.45
CA PRO A 103 -14.68 35.63 1.78
C PRO A 103 -14.87 36.82 0.82
N ARG A 104 -15.25 36.58 -0.44
CA ARG A 104 -16.22 37.42 -1.21
C ARG A 104 -16.72 36.67 -2.45
N LYS A 105 -18.00 36.29 -2.48
CA LYS A 105 -18.75 36.18 -3.74
C LYS A 105 -18.96 37.61 -4.26
N ASN A 106 -18.15 38.05 -5.21
CA ASN A 106 -18.44 39.27 -5.96
C ASN A 106 -19.56 38.97 -6.98
N PRO A 107 -20.55 39.86 -7.18
CA PRO A 107 -21.43 39.76 -8.34
C PRO A 107 -20.56 39.93 -9.59
N LYS A 108 -20.53 38.91 -10.45
CA LYS A 108 -19.79 38.95 -11.71
C LYS A 108 -20.41 40.04 -12.60
N ILE A 109 -19.77 41.21 -12.68
CA ILE A 109 -19.99 42.15 -13.77
C ILE A 109 -19.36 41.47 -15.00
N LEU A 110 -20.17 40.71 -15.74
CA LEU A 110 -19.73 40.05 -16.98
C LEU A 110 -19.38 41.14 -18.00
N GLY A 111 -18.10 41.31 -18.27
CA GLY A 111 -17.63 42.16 -19.36
C GLY A 111 -17.96 41.55 -20.73
N PRO A 112 -17.95 42.33 -21.82
CA PRO A 112 -18.24 41.84 -23.18
C PRO A 112 -17.38 40.64 -23.63
N LEU A 113 -16.19 40.49 -23.04
CA LEU A 113 -15.23 39.42 -23.29
C LEU A 113 -15.65 38.04 -22.71
N ASP A 114 -16.48 38.02 -21.66
CA ASP A 114 -16.90 36.79 -20.97
C ASP A 114 -17.93 35.98 -21.79
N ARG A 115 -18.43 36.56 -22.90
CA ARG A 115 -19.31 35.87 -23.86
C ARG A 115 -18.59 34.76 -24.63
N PHE A 116 -17.26 34.84 -24.75
CA PHE A 116 -16.43 33.83 -25.42
C PHE A 116 -15.87 32.78 -24.44
N ALA A 117 -16.05 32.98 -23.14
CA ALA A 117 -15.60 32.07 -22.08
C ALA A 117 -16.78 31.35 -21.39
N SER A 118 -17.89 31.16 -22.11
CA SER A 118 -18.99 30.30 -21.67
C SER A 118 -18.57 28.82 -21.67
N PRO A 119 -19.11 28.01 -20.74
CA PRO A 119 -18.61 26.68 -20.41
C PRO A 119 -18.71 25.71 -21.59
N ILE A 120 -17.66 24.90 -21.75
CA ILE A 120 -17.69 23.70 -22.58
C ILE A 120 -18.80 22.82 -22.04
N ASN A 121 -19.93 22.79 -22.77
CA ASN A 121 -21.01 21.81 -22.80
C ASN A 121 -21.06 20.80 -21.62
N PRO A 122 -22.10 20.78 -20.77
CA PRO A 122 -22.23 19.77 -19.73
C PRO A 122 -22.42 18.33 -20.27
N ASP A 123 -22.72 18.16 -21.56
CA ASP A 123 -23.01 16.84 -22.16
C ASP A 123 -21.88 16.22 -23.00
N SER A 124 -20.66 16.74 -22.98
CA SER A 124 -19.49 16.07 -23.59
C SER A 124 -18.37 15.69 -22.61
N SER A 125 -18.63 15.75 -21.30
CA SER A 125 -17.65 15.53 -20.23
C SER A 125 -17.32 14.05 -19.91
N ILE A 126 -17.52 13.08 -20.81
CA ILE A 126 -17.09 11.69 -20.53
C ILE A 126 -15.55 11.53 -20.61
N PHE A 127 -14.84 12.47 -21.25
CA PHE A 127 -13.39 12.33 -21.50
C PHE A 127 -12.48 13.27 -20.70
N GLY A 128 -13.02 14.11 -19.80
CA GLY A 128 -12.25 15.18 -19.14
C GLY A 128 -12.00 15.03 -17.63
N LYS A 129 -12.65 14.08 -16.95
CA LYS A 129 -12.60 13.99 -15.47
C LYS A 129 -11.59 12.98 -14.92
N ASN A 130 -10.98 12.16 -15.77
CA ASN A 130 -10.12 11.05 -15.36
C ASN A 130 -8.64 11.20 -15.75
N MET A 131 -8.27 12.23 -16.53
CA MET A 131 -6.86 12.61 -16.71
C MET A 131 -6.41 13.55 -15.58
N GLN A 132 -6.72 13.17 -14.32
CA GLN A 132 -5.97 13.73 -13.20
C GLN A 132 -4.52 13.33 -13.39
N GLN A 133 -3.63 14.30 -13.26
CA GLN A 133 -2.19 14.17 -13.44
C GLN A 133 -1.61 13.30 -12.30
N ARG A 134 -1.88 11.99 -12.34
CA ARG A 134 -1.50 11.00 -11.31
C ARG A 134 -0.01 11.08 -11.01
N THR A 135 0.81 11.23 -12.05
CA THR A 135 2.26 11.26 -11.93
C THR A 135 2.78 12.44 -11.10
N LEU A 136 2.22 13.65 -11.24
CA LEU A 136 2.67 14.80 -10.44
C LEU A 136 2.17 14.73 -9.00
N ASN A 137 0.91 14.33 -8.79
CA ASN A 137 0.36 14.13 -7.45
C ASN A 137 1.15 13.05 -6.70
N ASP A 138 1.50 11.95 -7.36
CA ASP A 138 2.31 10.87 -6.79
C ASP A 138 3.69 11.37 -6.36
N THR A 139 4.35 12.23 -7.15
CA THR A 139 5.66 12.79 -6.77
C THR A 139 5.56 13.72 -5.57
N ILE A 140 4.53 14.57 -5.52
CA ILE A 140 4.31 15.52 -4.41
C ILE A 140 3.98 14.75 -3.12
N ILE A 141 3.12 13.74 -3.20
CA ILE A 141 2.79 12.88 -2.05
C ILE A 141 4.02 12.13 -1.56
N LYS A 142 4.86 11.59 -2.47
CA LYS A 142 6.12 10.94 -2.10
C LYS A 142 7.08 11.89 -1.40
N GLU A 143 7.22 13.11 -1.91
CA GLU A 143 8.10 14.11 -1.29
C GLU A 143 7.62 14.51 0.11
N ARG A 144 6.32 14.78 0.27
CA ARG A 144 5.71 15.05 1.58
C ARG A 144 5.90 13.88 2.55
N THR A 145 5.65 12.65 2.09
CA THR A 145 5.83 11.43 2.89
C THR A 145 7.28 11.28 3.34
N HIS A 146 8.24 11.49 2.44
CA HIS A 146 9.66 11.40 2.75
C HIS A 146 10.10 12.48 3.75
N ALA A 147 9.56 13.71 3.63
CA ALA A 147 9.82 14.78 4.59
C ALA A 147 9.29 14.39 5.99
N THR A 148 8.04 13.93 6.10
CA THR A 148 7.45 13.47 7.36
C THR A 148 8.27 12.33 7.98
N GLN A 149 8.63 11.32 7.19
CA GLN A 149 9.47 10.21 7.64
C GLN A 149 10.83 10.69 8.18
N LYS A 150 11.46 11.67 7.53
CA LYS A 150 12.72 12.25 7.98
C LYS A 150 12.59 12.95 9.34
N TYR A 151 11.54 13.74 9.54
CA TYR A 151 11.29 14.41 10.82
C TYR A 151 10.98 13.41 11.93
N MET A 152 10.13 12.41 11.64
CA MET A 152 9.80 11.34 12.58
C MET A 152 11.06 10.55 12.98
N ALA A 153 11.88 10.12 12.02
CA ALA A 153 13.11 9.39 12.30
C ALA A 153 14.08 10.20 13.17
N LYS A 154 14.21 11.51 12.90
CA LYS A 154 15.01 12.41 13.73
C LYS A 154 14.47 12.49 15.16
N TRP A 155 13.15 12.65 15.32
CA TRP A 155 12.50 12.72 16.63
C TRP A 155 12.66 11.41 17.42
N VAL A 156 12.38 10.26 16.79
CA VAL A 156 12.56 8.91 17.39
C VAL A 156 13.99 8.72 17.88
N TYR A 157 14.97 9.10 17.06
CA TYR A 157 16.39 8.99 17.42
C TYR A 157 16.75 9.90 18.60
N GLN A 158 16.31 11.15 18.58
CA GLN A 158 16.59 12.12 19.65
C GLN A 158 15.91 11.75 20.98
N ALA A 159 14.70 11.21 20.91
CA ALA A 159 13.93 10.79 22.07
C ALA A 159 14.34 9.40 22.60
N GLY A 160 15.25 8.69 21.93
CA GLY A 160 15.68 7.35 22.33
C GLY A 160 14.55 6.31 22.26
N ILE A 161 13.60 6.50 21.36
CA ILE A 161 12.43 5.63 21.23
C ILE A 161 12.85 4.37 20.47
N PRO A 162 12.64 3.15 21.01
CA PRO A 162 12.93 1.93 20.27
C PRO A 162 11.97 1.79 19.08
N PHE A 163 12.45 1.30 17.94
CA PHE A 163 11.64 1.18 16.72
C PHE A 163 10.37 0.34 16.89
N ASN A 164 10.37 -0.61 17.84
CA ASN A 164 9.17 -1.39 18.15
C ASN A 164 8.04 -0.54 18.74
N ALA A 165 8.33 0.64 19.32
CA ALA A 165 7.33 1.52 19.92
C ALA A 165 6.50 2.30 18.90
N ILE A 166 6.89 2.31 17.62
CA ILE A 166 6.10 2.88 16.52
C ILE A 166 5.40 1.79 15.69
N ASP A 167 5.66 0.51 15.98
CA ASP A 167 5.03 -0.65 15.33
C ASP A 167 3.90 -1.20 16.23
N ASN A 168 2.99 -0.31 16.64
CA ASN A 168 1.77 -0.69 17.37
C ASN A 168 0.55 0.08 16.84
N ASP A 169 -0.62 -0.50 17.06
CA ASP A 169 -1.89 0.04 16.57
C ASP A 169 -2.23 1.41 17.19
N SER A 170 -1.86 1.65 18.45
CA SER A 170 -2.10 2.93 19.11
C SER A 170 -1.34 4.09 18.46
N PHE A 171 -0.12 3.84 17.98
CA PHE A 171 0.64 4.83 17.20
C PHE A 171 -0.05 5.12 15.86
N LEU A 172 -0.57 4.09 15.18
CA LEU A 172 -1.33 4.29 13.94
C LEU A 172 -2.61 5.09 14.17
N GLN A 173 -3.36 4.78 15.24
CA GLN A 173 -4.56 5.52 15.63
C GLN A 173 -4.25 6.99 15.95
N MET A 174 -3.15 7.26 16.68
CA MET A 174 -2.70 8.62 16.95
C MET A 174 -2.33 9.38 15.66
N VAL A 175 -1.61 8.75 14.73
CA VAL A 175 -1.25 9.39 13.45
C VAL A 175 -2.50 9.66 12.61
N GLU A 176 -3.45 8.73 12.57
CA GLU A 176 -4.73 8.93 11.88
C GLU A 176 -5.52 10.10 12.50
N ALA A 177 -5.48 10.23 13.83
CA ALA A 177 -6.12 11.32 14.54
C ALA A 177 -5.50 12.70 14.24
N ILE A 178 -4.19 12.74 13.94
CA ILE A 178 -3.48 13.98 13.59
C ILE A 178 -3.80 14.44 12.16
N GLY A 179 -4.11 13.52 11.24
CA GLY A 179 -4.48 13.79 9.84
C GLY A 179 -3.42 13.50 8.79
#